data_AF-A0A964AGK1-F1
#
_entry.id   AF-A0A964AGK1-F1
#
_cell.length_a   1.000
_cell.length_b   1.000
_cell.length_c   1.000
_cell.angle_alpha   90.00
_cell.angle_beta   90.00
_cell.angle_gamma   90.00
#
_symmetry.space_group_name_H-M   'P 1'
#
loop_
_entity.id
_entity.type
_entity.pdbx_description
1 polymer ?
#
loop_
_entity_poly.entity_id
_entity_poly.type
_entity_poly.pdbx_seq_one_letter_code
_entity_poly.pdbx_strand_id
1 'polypeptide(L)'
;MRRHTLMFAAVFALLAACDSSPPPEPAPPPEPVAEPAPPATDPRVEQAVRLARAIDAAPENAAALLADAGLTLEQLDALMYEIAEDPQLSRQYAEQRGAD
;
A
#
# COMPACT_ATOMS: atom_id res chain seq x y z
N MET A 1 -35.65 -40.33 -2.03
CA MET A 1 -34.60 -40.56 -3.04
C MET A 1 -33.32 -39.85 -2.57
N ARG A 2 -32.20 -40.59 -2.47
CA ARG A 2 -30.76 -40.16 -2.42
C ARG A 2 -30.39 -39.13 -1.32
N ARG A 3 -29.82 -39.42 -0.13
CA ARG A 3 -28.63 -40.22 0.29
C ARG A 3 -27.41 -40.01 -0.61
N HIS A 4 -26.27 -39.56 -0.05
CA HIS A 4 -24.83 -39.70 -0.40
C HIS A 4 -24.08 -38.62 0.47
N THR A 5 -23.67 -38.83 1.73
CA THR A 5 -22.75 -39.81 2.35
C THR A 5 -21.26 -39.60 1.97
N LEU A 6 -20.42 -39.42 3.01
CA LEU A 6 -18.96 -39.66 3.13
C LEU A 6 -18.00 -38.64 2.47
N MET A 7 -17.21 -37.91 3.26
CA MET A 7 -15.87 -38.32 3.75
C MET A 7 -14.96 -38.84 2.64
N PHE A 8 -13.96 -38.04 2.29
CA PHE A 8 -12.72 -38.55 1.69
C PHE A 8 -11.53 -37.99 2.46
N ALA A 9 -11.30 -38.61 3.63
CA ALA A 9 -9.97 -38.67 4.21
C ALA A 9 -9.15 -39.63 3.35
N ALA A 10 -8.08 -39.14 2.72
CA ALA A 10 -7.07 -39.97 2.10
C ALA A 10 -5.71 -39.49 2.60
N VAL A 11 -5.32 -40.12 3.71
CA VAL A 11 -3.96 -40.26 4.20
C VAL A 11 -3.10 -40.77 3.04
N PHE A 12 -2.12 -39.98 2.60
CA PHE A 12 -0.99 -40.46 1.80
C PHE A 12 0.26 -40.40 2.66
N ALA A 13 0.58 -41.55 3.23
CA ALA A 13 1.75 -41.77 4.05
C ALA A 13 2.84 -42.46 3.21
N LEU A 14 4.08 -42.03 3.47
CA LEU A 14 5.36 -42.70 3.20
C LEU A 14 5.83 -42.84 1.74
N LEU A 15 6.82 -41.99 1.42
CA LEU A 15 8.01 -42.40 0.66
C LEU A 15 9.25 -41.97 1.44
N ALA A 16 10.01 -42.96 1.88
CA ALA A 16 11.33 -42.81 2.44
C ALA A 16 12.33 -42.48 1.33
N ALA A 17 13.18 -41.48 1.56
CA ALA A 17 14.45 -41.33 0.86
C ALA A 17 15.50 -40.90 1.89
N CYS A 18 16.46 -41.79 2.14
CA CYS A 18 17.71 -41.46 2.81
C CYS A 18 18.51 -40.54 1.89
N ASP A 19 18.88 -39.35 2.36
CA ASP A 19 19.95 -38.56 1.75
C ASP A 19 20.92 -38.13 2.85
N SER A 20 22.12 -38.70 2.80
CA SER A 20 23.23 -38.37 3.69
C SER A 20 23.86 -37.06 3.25
N SER A 21 23.31 -35.94 3.72
CA SER A 21 23.94 -34.63 3.60
C SER A 21 24.78 -34.30 4.84
N PRO A 22 26.04 -33.82 4.69
CA PRO A 22 26.84 -33.34 5.82
C PRO A 22 26.14 -32.15 6.50
N PRO A 23 26.27 -31.99 7.83
CA PRO A 23 25.62 -30.90 8.54
C PRO A 23 26.09 -29.55 7.97
N PRO A 24 25.17 -28.64 7.63
CA PRO A 24 25.53 -27.32 7.16
C PRO A 24 26.32 -26.61 8.26
N GLU A 25 27.50 -26.13 7.90
CA GLU A 25 28.26 -25.17 8.70
C GLU A 25 27.32 -24.00 9.02
N PRO A 26 27.21 -23.55 10.29
CA PRO A 26 26.29 -22.48 10.64
C PRO A 26 26.66 -21.23 9.85
N ALA A 27 25.81 -20.88 8.89
CA ALA A 27 25.94 -19.64 8.14
C ALA A 27 26.00 -18.47 9.14
N PRO A 28 26.87 -17.46 8.90
CA PRO A 28 26.85 -16.25 9.70
C PRO A 28 25.42 -15.69 9.70
N PRO A 29 24.94 -15.16 10.85
CA PRO A 29 23.62 -14.57 10.93
C PRO A 29 23.47 -13.56 9.79
N PRO A 30 22.34 -13.56 9.06
CA PRO A 30 22.14 -12.60 7.99
C PRO A 30 22.33 -11.21 8.57
N GLU A 31 23.27 -10.44 8.02
CA GLU A 31 23.37 -9.02 8.30
C GLU A 31 21.98 -8.42 8.04
N PRO A 32 21.45 -7.56 8.92
CA PRO A 32 20.18 -6.91 8.69
C PRO A 32 20.30 -6.12 7.41
N VAL A 33 19.71 -6.66 6.33
CA VAL A 33 19.55 -5.96 5.06
C VAL A 33 18.74 -4.74 5.42
N ALA A 34 19.39 -3.58 5.43
CA ALA A 34 18.72 -2.31 5.66
C ALA A 34 17.62 -2.21 4.60
N GLU A 35 16.38 -2.34 5.04
CA GLU A 35 15.21 -2.17 4.19
C GLU A 35 15.35 -0.78 3.54
N PRO A 36 15.28 -0.68 2.21
CA PRO A 36 15.36 0.63 1.58
C PRO A 36 14.26 1.50 2.18
N ALA A 37 14.65 2.68 2.67
CA ALA A 37 13.68 3.64 3.18
C ALA A 37 12.58 3.84 2.14
N PRO A 38 11.30 3.87 2.54
CA PRO A 38 10.22 4.06 1.59
C PRO A 38 10.51 5.32 0.77
N PRO A 39 10.18 5.32 -0.53
CA PRO A 39 10.41 6.50 -1.36
C PRO A 39 9.74 7.70 -0.71
N ALA A 40 10.48 8.81 -0.59
CA ALA A 40 9.90 10.07 -0.11
C ALA A 40 8.68 10.40 -0.98
N THR A 41 7.58 10.77 -0.34
CA THR A 41 6.34 11.15 -1.02
C THR A 41 6.56 12.43 -1.84
N ASP A 42 5.96 12.50 -3.03
CA ASP A 42 6.00 13.73 -3.83
C ASP A 42 5.26 14.87 -3.08
N PRO A 43 5.86 16.07 -2.94
CA PRO A 43 5.28 17.18 -2.19
C PRO A 43 3.90 17.63 -2.72
N ARG A 44 3.61 17.42 -4.01
CA ARG A 44 2.29 17.69 -4.60
C ARG A 44 1.23 16.77 -4.01
N VAL A 45 1.57 15.49 -3.85
CA VAL A 45 0.69 14.50 -3.22
C VAL A 45 0.48 14.84 -1.76
N GLU A 46 1.53 15.19 -1.02
CA GLU A 46 1.41 15.60 0.39
C GLU A 46 0.49 16.82 0.55
N GLN A 47 0.66 17.83 -0.30
CA GLN A 47 -0.17 19.03 -0.29
C GLN A 47 -1.64 18.70 -0.60
N ALA A 48 -1.90 17.90 -1.63
CA ALA A 48 -3.25 17.50 -2.02
C ALA A 48 -3.94 16.68 -0.92
N VAL A 49 -3.26 15.70 -0.32
CA VAL A 49 -3.80 14.88 0.78
C VAL A 49 -4.11 15.74 2.00
N ARG A 50 -3.20 16.65 2.37
CA ARG A 50 -3.40 17.55 3.51
C ARG A 50 -4.62 18.44 3.31
N LEU A 51 -4.74 19.08 2.14
CA LEU A 51 -5.89 19.93 1.81
C LEU A 51 -7.18 19.14 1.80
N ALA A 52 -7.18 17.96 1.16
CA ALA A 52 -8.39 17.17 1.07
C ALA A 52 -8.88 16.70 2.45
N ARG A 53 -7.98 16.26 3.34
CA ARG A 53 -8.33 15.92 4.73
C ARG A 53 -8.88 17.13 5.50
N ALA A 54 -8.28 18.31 5.30
CA ALA A 54 -8.74 19.52 5.96
C ALA A 54 -10.14 19.94 5.48
N ILE A 55 -10.38 19.86 4.17
CA ILE A 55 -11.69 20.16 3.56
C ILE A 55 -12.73 19.13 3.99
N ASP A 56 -12.40 17.84 4.02
CA ASP A 56 -13.30 16.77 4.49
C ASP A 56 -13.72 17.00 5.95
N ALA A 57 -12.81 17.53 6.79
CA ALA A 57 -13.07 17.81 8.19
C ALA A 57 -13.89 19.10 8.42
N ALA A 58 -13.78 20.09 7.53
CA ALA A 58 -14.44 21.40 7.65
C ALA A 58 -14.83 21.97 6.27
N PRO A 59 -15.84 21.38 5.58
CA PRO A 59 -16.18 21.72 4.20
C PRO A 59 -16.66 23.17 4.03
N GLU A 60 -17.30 23.74 5.04
CA GLU A 60 -17.71 25.15 5.07
C GLU A 60 -16.53 26.12 5.01
N ASN A 61 -15.33 25.67 5.39
CA ASN A 61 -14.10 26.46 5.39
C ASN A 61 -13.22 26.20 4.15
N ALA A 62 -13.69 25.44 3.16
CA ALA A 62 -12.87 25.04 2.02
C ALA A 62 -12.19 26.22 1.30
N ALA A 63 -12.90 27.33 1.10
CA ALA A 63 -12.35 28.53 0.48
C ALA A 63 -11.22 29.17 1.30
N ALA A 64 -11.35 29.20 2.63
CA ALA A 64 -10.32 29.72 3.52
C ALA A 64 -9.10 28.79 3.56
N LEU A 65 -9.31 27.47 3.65
CA LEU A 65 -8.24 26.48 3.62
C LEU A 65 -7.42 26.51 2.33
N LEU A 66 -8.09 26.75 1.20
CA LEU A 66 -7.44 26.95 -0.09
C LEU A 66 -6.60 28.23 -0.12
N ALA A 67 -7.17 29.34 0.33
CA ALA A 67 -6.48 30.63 0.40
C ALA A 67 -5.25 30.58 1.32
N ASP A 68 -5.36 29.94 2.49
CA ASP A 68 -4.24 29.73 3.43
C ASP A 68 -3.13 28.88 2.83
N ALA A 69 -3.48 27.95 1.94
CA ALA A 69 -2.53 27.15 1.18
C ALA A 69 -1.98 27.87 -0.07
N GLY A 70 -2.39 29.11 -0.34
CA GLY A 70 -2.00 29.88 -1.52
C GLY A 70 -2.58 29.33 -2.81
N LEU A 71 -3.72 28.63 -2.75
CA LEU A 71 -4.37 28.00 -3.90
C LEU A 71 -5.75 28.60 -4.17
N THR A 72 -6.12 28.66 -5.45
CA THR A 72 -7.52 28.79 -5.88
C THR A 72 -8.16 27.42 -6.08
N LEU A 73 -9.47 27.40 -6.27
CA LEU A 73 -10.17 26.17 -6.65
C LEU A 73 -9.66 25.60 -7.98
N GLU A 74 -9.41 26.44 -9.00
CA GLU A 74 -8.86 25.96 -10.27
C GLU A 74 -7.45 25.39 -10.12
N GLN A 75 -6.65 25.93 -9.20
CA GLN A 75 -5.30 25.41 -8.94
C GLN A 75 -5.33 24.09 -8.17
N LEU A 76 -6.28 23.91 -7.24
CA LEU A 76 -6.49 22.60 -6.62
C LEU A 76 -6.95 21.58 -7.66
N ASP A 77 -7.87 21.95 -8.54
CA ASP A 77 -8.34 21.07 -9.61
C ASP A 77 -7.19 20.66 -10.54
N ALA A 78 -6.39 21.63 -11.00
CA ALA A 78 -5.19 21.37 -11.80
C ALA A 78 -4.20 20.44 -11.09
N LEU A 79 -3.94 20.68 -9.80
CA LEU A 79 -3.08 19.80 -8.98
C LEU A 79 -3.61 18.36 -8.94
N MET A 80 -4.92 18.18 -8.80
CA MET A 80 -5.53 16.86 -8.80
C MET A 80 -5.44 16.18 -10.18
N TYR A 81 -5.59 16.93 -11.27
CA TYR A 81 -5.37 16.42 -12.62
C TYR A 81 -3.92 15.97 -12.83
N GLU A 82 -2.93 16.76 -12.42
CA GLU A 82 -1.51 16.38 -12.53
C GLU A 82 -1.19 15.08 -11.77
N ILE A 83 -1.76 14.93 -10.56
CA ILE A 83 -1.61 13.69 -9.78
C ILE A 83 -2.27 12.51 -10.52
N ALA A 84 -3.45 12.74 -11.11
CA ALA A 84 -4.20 11.71 -11.82
C ALA A 84 -3.54 11.26 -13.14
N GLU A 85 -2.82 12.15 -13.83
CA GLU A 85 -2.13 11.85 -15.08
C GLU A 85 -0.87 10.99 -14.88
N ASP A 86 -0.27 11.04 -13.69
CA ASP A 86 0.89 10.22 -13.34
C ASP A 86 0.50 8.98 -12.52
N PRO A 87 0.67 7.75 -13.06
CA PRO A 87 0.31 6.53 -12.33
C PRO A 87 1.07 6.33 -11.01
N GLN A 88 2.28 6.86 -10.87
CA GLN A 88 3.03 6.79 -9.62
C GLN A 88 2.44 7.75 -8.58
N LEU A 89 2.15 9.00 -8.96
CA LEU A 89 1.56 9.98 -8.04
C LEU A 89 0.14 9.58 -7.62
N SER A 90 -0.66 9.08 -8.57
CA SER A 90 -1.99 8.55 -8.29
C SER A 90 -1.97 7.45 -7.23
N ARG A 91 -1.02 6.51 -7.31
CA ARG A 91 -0.87 5.46 -6.29
C ARG A 91 -0.47 6.04 -4.94
N GLN A 92 0.54 6.92 -4.90
CA GLN A 92 0.96 7.56 -3.65
C GLN A 92 -0.19 8.32 -2.98
N TYR A 93 -1.02 9.00 -3.78
CA TYR A 93 -2.20 9.70 -3.29
C TYR A 93 -3.25 8.74 -2.73
N ALA A 94 -3.55 7.65 -3.42
CA ALA A 94 -4.50 6.63 -2.97
C ALA A 94 -4.05 5.97 -1.66
N GLU A 95 -2.79 5.53 -1.59
CA GLU A 95 -2.16 4.94 -0.41
C GLU A 95 -2.26 5.88 0.80
N GLN A 96 -2.02 7.18 0.60
CA GLN A 96 -2.13 8.17 1.67
C GLN A 96 -3.56 8.55 2.03
N ARG A 97 -4.50 8.51 1.09
CA ARG A 97 -5.93 8.70 1.39
C ARG A 97 -6.53 7.47 2.07
N GLY A 98 -5.87 6.30 2.01
CA GLY A 98 -6.40 5.03 2.48
C GLY A 98 -7.53 4.51 1.60
N ALA A 99 -7.47 4.82 0.29
CA ALA A 99 -8.41 4.32 -0.70
C ALA A 99 -7.84 3.03 -1.31
N ASP A 100 -8.04 1.90 -0.61
CA ASP A 100 -7.82 0.54 -1.11
C ASP A 100 -9.17 -0.14 -1.44
#